data_AF-A0A5N6IVJ7-F1
#
_entry.id   AF-A0A5N6IVJ7-F1
#
_cell.length_a   1.000
_cell.length_b   1.000
_cell.length_c   1.000
_cell.angle_alpha   90.00
_cell.angle_beta   90.00
_cell.angle_gamma   90.00
#
_symmetry.space_group_name_H-M   'P 1'
#
loop_
_entity.id
_entity.type
_entity.pdbx_description
1 polymer ?
#
loop_
_entity_poly.entity_id
_entity_poly.type
_entity_poly.pdbx_seq_one_letter_code
_entity_poly.pdbx_strand_id
1 'polypeptide(L)'
;MAISQIPRIIGFQILRSLNLLISSAGDNDLFGLAKDFFWNRPDEETGISDAFFYTYMIDTVINSLIDYYLSHVVAIMLILESERLHASNQSTADFIHDNIQNQPTTRSVTRASSFLYRMGGLRMFLKGLQTGLVYRATHFALTSLLQMALFRHDLLSPIAPVISTIVLAELHMAWTHATISATSSTGSLLKLRHNHKAWRKLLTPSLVCGAARAVIDYLPDAADSSFNLFFKSASTHDPSEHYIAYFEVSTMLPTLILRMTVVLPASIALILVEASFLPETETTIVPSTQGRRARMSALVWGKISKVRSGFAGVYGLVRRSTFFWLWELHAKRCLLQSVVDIIIMWLEGGFE
;
A
#
# COMPACT_ATOMS: atom_id res chain seq x y z
N MET A 1 -26.70 -28.85 9.14
CA MET A 1 -25.75 -28.95 8.03
C MET A 1 -24.71 -27.81 8.03
N ALA A 2 -25.09 -26.57 8.40
CA ALA A 2 -24.20 -25.39 8.43
C ALA A 2 -22.96 -25.46 9.36
N ILE A 3 -23.00 -26.18 10.49
CA ILE A 3 -21.89 -26.20 11.47
C ILE A 3 -20.61 -26.83 10.90
N SER A 4 -20.75 -27.79 9.97
CA SER A 4 -19.61 -28.46 9.33
C SER A 4 -18.85 -27.57 8.33
N GLN A 5 -19.47 -26.48 7.86
CA GLN A 5 -18.85 -25.54 6.93
C GLN A 5 -18.05 -24.46 7.66
N ILE A 6 -18.28 -24.24 8.96
CA ILE A 6 -17.63 -23.20 9.78
C ILE A 6 -16.10 -23.28 9.70
N PRO A 7 -15.44 -24.45 9.84
CA PRO A 7 -13.98 -24.53 9.72
C PRO A 7 -13.46 -24.15 8.33
N ARG A 8 -14.20 -24.48 7.27
CA ARG A 8 -13.84 -24.16 5.88
C ARG A 8 -13.95 -22.66 5.61
N ILE A 9 -15.01 -22.03 6.12
CA ILE A 9 -15.23 -20.58 6.02
C ILE A 9 -14.14 -19.83 6.80
N ILE A 10 -13.84 -20.26 8.03
CA ILE A 10 -12.76 -19.66 8.83
C ILE A 10 -11.41 -19.82 8.14
N GLY A 11 -11.11 -21.01 7.60
CA GLY A 11 -9.88 -21.27 6.86
C GLY A 11 -9.74 -20.38 5.61
N PHE A 12 -10.79 -20.31 4.79
CA PHE A 12 -10.85 -19.42 3.63
C PHE A 12 -10.64 -17.96 4.03
N GLN A 13 -11.30 -17.51 5.11
CA GLN A 13 -11.19 -16.13 5.57
C GLN A 13 -9.80 -15.81 6.10
N ILE A 14 -9.13 -16.76 6.76
CA ILE A 14 -7.74 -16.60 7.21
C ILE A 14 -6.82 -16.51 5.99
N LEU A 15 -6.95 -17.40 5.00
CA LEU A 15 -6.16 -17.33 3.77
C LEU A 15 -6.40 -16.02 3.03
N ARG A 16 -7.65 -15.61 2.84
CA ARG A 16 -8.02 -14.35 2.19
C ARG A 16 -7.45 -13.15 2.95
N SER A 17 -7.55 -13.14 4.27
CA SER A 17 -6.98 -12.10 5.13
C SER A 17 -5.45 -12.03 4.99
N LEU A 18 -4.78 -13.19 4.98
CA LEU A 18 -3.34 -13.27 4.74
C LEU A 18 -2.99 -12.78 3.33
N ASN A 19 -3.77 -13.15 2.32
CA ASN A 19 -3.57 -12.70 0.94
C ASN A 19 -3.75 -11.19 0.83
N LEU A 20 -4.77 -10.59 1.45
CA LEU A 20 -4.93 -9.12 1.52
C LEU A 20 -3.78 -8.44 2.27
N LEU A 21 -3.23 -9.13 3.26
CA LEU A 21 -2.05 -8.69 4.02
C LEU A 21 -0.74 -8.92 3.25
N ILE A 22 -0.72 -9.71 2.18
CA ILE A 22 0.44 -10.00 1.32
C ILE A 22 0.40 -9.19 0.03
N SER A 23 -0.73 -9.24 -0.69
CA SER A 23 -1.04 -8.50 -1.90
C SER A 23 -0.62 -7.06 -1.72
N SER A 24 0.43 -6.68 -2.46
CA SER A 24 0.98 -5.33 -2.54
C SER A 24 -0.12 -4.38 -3.01
N ALA A 25 -0.94 -3.97 -2.05
CA ALA A 25 -2.05 -3.03 -2.09
C ALA A 25 -2.18 -2.28 -3.43
N GLY A 26 -3.05 -2.80 -4.31
CA GLY A 26 -3.86 -1.98 -5.19
C GLY A 26 -3.16 -1.24 -6.34
N ASP A 27 -1.87 -1.43 -6.61
CA ASP A 27 -1.25 -0.82 -7.80
C ASP A 27 -1.58 -1.63 -9.07
N ASN A 28 -1.72 -2.96 -8.95
CA ASN A 28 -2.06 -3.84 -10.07
C ASN A 28 -3.41 -4.54 -9.93
N ASP A 29 -4.06 -4.55 -8.76
CA ASP A 29 -5.24 -5.40 -8.55
C ASP A 29 -6.48 -4.84 -9.26
N LEU A 30 -6.74 -3.53 -9.16
CA LEU A 30 -7.91 -2.91 -9.79
C LEU A 30 -7.82 -2.94 -11.32
N PHE A 31 -6.65 -2.67 -11.88
CA PHE A 31 -6.42 -2.70 -13.33
C PHE A 31 -6.10 -4.10 -13.87
N GLY A 32 -5.53 -4.98 -13.05
CA GLY A 32 -5.33 -6.39 -13.35
C GLY A 32 -6.66 -7.14 -13.37
N LEU A 33 -7.52 -6.91 -12.37
CA LEU A 33 -8.91 -7.36 -12.35
C LEU A 33 -9.70 -6.70 -13.48
N ALA A 34 -9.55 -5.40 -13.75
CA ALA A 34 -10.19 -4.77 -14.90
C ALA A 34 -9.67 -5.33 -16.23
N LYS A 35 -8.37 -5.65 -16.36
CA LYS A 35 -7.79 -6.25 -17.56
C LYS A 35 -8.33 -7.67 -17.75
N ASP A 36 -8.32 -8.48 -16.69
CA ASP A 36 -8.90 -9.82 -16.70
C ASP A 36 -10.38 -9.74 -17.07
N PHE A 37 -11.13 -8.81 -16.48
CA PHE A 37 -12.54 -8.58 -16.75
C PHE A 37 -12.86 -8.05 -18.17
N PHE A 38 -12.13 -7.05 -18.67
CA PHE A 38 -12.36 -6.44 -19.99
C PHE A 38 -11.86 -7.32 -21.13
N TRP A 39 -10.82 -8.13 -20.88
CA TRP A 39 -10.13 -8.91 -21.92
C TRP A 39 -10.52 -10.39 -21.89
N ASN A 40 -10.71 -10.98 -20.70
CA ASN A 40 -11.38 -12.26 -20.50
C ASN A 40 -12.84 -11.98 -20.11
N ARG A 41 -13.60 -11.44 -21.07
CA ARG A 41 -15.06 -11.39 -20.93
C ARG A 41 -15.52 -12.83 -20.68
N PRO A 42 -16.20 -13.15 -19.57
CA PRO A 42 -16.80 -14.46 -19.43
C PRO A 42 -17.74 -14.62 -20.62
N ASP A 43 -17.48 -15.61 -21.46
CA ASP A 43 -18.33 -15.92 -22.59
C ASP A 43 -19.78 -16.04 -22.08
N GLU A 44 -20.72 -15.59 -22.90
CA GLU A 44 -22.19 -15.62 -22.69
C GLU A 44 -22.73 -16.99 -22.24
N GLU A 45 -21.91 -18.04 -22.28
CA GLU A 45 -22.22 -19.40 -21.85
C GLU A 45 -22.21 -19.61 -20.32
N THR A 46 -21.61 -18.71 -19.53
CA THR A 46 -21.48 -18.92 -18.07
C THR A 46 -22.63 -18.39 -17.21
N GLY A 47 -23.62 -17.70 -17.80
CA GLY A 47 -24.88 -17.38 -17.12
C GLY A 47 -24.75 -16.60 -15.80
N ILE A 48 -23.69 -15.78 -15.64
CA ILE A 48 -23.53 -14.93 -14.46
C ILE A 48 -24.63 -13.86 -14.51
N SER A 49 -25.61 -13.96 -13.60
CA SER A 49 -26.70 -12.97 -13.48
C SER A 49 -26.14 -11.57 -13.26
N ASP A 50 -26.71 -10.57 -13.92
CA ASP A 50 -26.36 -9.14 -13.78
C ASP A 50 -26.24 -8.70 -12.31
N ALA A 51 -26.98 -9.33 -11.40
CA ALA A 51 -26.90 -9.10 -9.96
C ALA A 51 -25.52 -9.41 -9.36
N PHE A 52 -24.90 -10.55 -9.72
CA PHE A 52 -23.56 -10.92 -9.25
C PHE A 52 -22.48 -9.99 -9.82
N PHE A 53 -22.71 -9.45 -11.02
CA PHE A 53 -21.83 -8.44 -11.60
C PHE A 53 -21.83 -7.14 -10.77
N TYR A 54 -23.02 -6.63 -10.41
CA TYR A 54 -23.11 -5.42 -9.60
C TYR A 54 -22.54 -5.59 -8.19
N THR A 55 -22.75 -6.75 -7.55
CA THR A 55 -22.18 -7.02 -6.21
C THR A 55 -20.66 -7.08 -6.26
N TYR A 56 -20.09 -7.75 -7.25
CA TYR A 56 -18.64 -7.82 -7.47
C TYR A 56 -18.00 -6.43 -7.71
N MET A 57 -18.66 -5.60 -8.53
CA MET A 57 -18.20 -4.23 -8.78
C MET A 57 -18.27 -3.36 -7.51
N ILE A 58 -19.34 -3.49 -6.73
CA ILE A 58 -19.49 -2.78 -5.46
C ILE A 58 -18.41 -3.24 -4.46
N ASP A 59 -18.16 -4.55 -4.34
CA ASP A 59 -17.10 -5.12 -3.50
C ASP A 59 -15.73 -4.51 -3.85
N THR A 60 -15.37 -4.58 -5.13
CA THR A 60 -14.09 -4.09 -5.65
C THR A 60 -13.91 -2.60 -5.35
N VAL A 61 -14.95 -1.79 -5.56
CA VAL A 61 -14.90 -0.35 -5.28
C VAL A 61 -14.77 -0.07 -3.78
N ILE A 62 -15.54 -0.74 -2.93
CA ILE A 62 -15.48 -0.56 -1.48
C ILE A 62 -14.10 -0.96 -0.94
N ASN A 63 -13.61 -2.14 -1.32
CA ASN A 63 -12.31 -2.65 -0.90
C ASN A 63 -11.16 -1.75 -1.39
N SER A 64 -11.26 -1.19 -2.60
CA SER A 64 -10.30 -0.22 -3.14
C SER A 64 -10.31 1.10 -2.37
N LEU A 65 -11.48 1.59 -1.96
CA LEU A 65 -11.60 2.81 -1.15
C LEU A 65 -11.05 2.61 0.27
N ILE A 66 -11.33 1.45 0.88
CA ILE A 66 -10.77 1.06 2.18
C ILE A 66 -9.25 0.99 2.12
N ASP A 67 -8.71 0.36 1.08
CA ASP A 67 -7.27 0.27 0.87
C ASP A 67 -6.64 1.66 0.68
N TYR A 68 -7.18 2.48 -0.22
CA TYR A 68 -6.71 3.84 -0.43
C TYR A 68 -6.74 4.65 0.88
N TYR A 69 -7.82 4.56 1.67
CA TYR A 69 -7.93 5.33 2.90
C TYR A 69 -6.94 4.85 3.97
N LEU A 70 -6.91 3.55 4.28
CA LEU A 70 -6.10 3.04 5.39
C LEU A 70 -4.63 2.89 5.03
N SER A 71 -4.33 2.36 3.84
CA SER A 71 -2.95 2.07 3.40
C SER A 71 -2.19 3.31 2.94
N HIS A 72 -2.89 4.33 2.46
CA HIS A 72 -2.27 5.53 1.93
C HIS A 72 -2.57 6.75 2.81
N VAL A 73 -3.83 7.16 2.94
CA VAL A 73 -4.17 8.42 3.64
C VAL A 73 -3.80 8.36 5.13
N VAL A 74 -4.33 7.39 5.86
CA VAL A 74 -4.06 7.25 7.31
C VAL A 74 -2.62 6.86 7.55
N ALA A 75 -2.03 6.00 6.72
CA ALA A 75 -0.63 5.60 6.81
C ALA A 75 0.32 6.80 6.70
N ILE A 76 0.15 7.66 5.68
CA ILE A 76 0.99 8.85 5.51
C ILE A 76 0.82 9.80 6.70
N MET A 77 -0.42 10.03 7.15
CA MET A 77 -0.66 10.89 8.32
C MET A 77 -0.02 10.33 9.59
N LEU A 78 -0.08 9.01 9.80
CA LEU A 78 0.54 8.30 10.92
C LEU A 78 2.07 8.40 10.88
N ILE A 79 2.68 8.18 9.72
CA ILE A 79 4.13 8.32 9.53
C ILE A 79 4.57 9.74 9.90
N LEU A 80 3.86 10.75 9.39
CA LEU A 80 4.24 12.15 9.59
C LEU A 80 3.93 12.67 11.01
N GLU A 81 2.81 12.25 11.60
CA GLU A 81 2.47 12.57 13.00
C GLU A 81 3.49 11.92 13.94
N SER A 82 3.92 10.68 13.65
CA SER A 82 4.93 9.99 14.44
C SER A 82 6.25 10.75 14.46
N GLU A 83 6.80 11.16 13.32
CA GLU A 83 8.07 11.90 13.32
C GLU A 83 7.93 13.27 14.00
N ARG A 84 6.75 13.92 13.91
CA ARG A 84 6.47 15.18 14.61
C ARG A 84 6.49 15.03 16.12
N LEU A 85 5.80 14.02 16.66
CA LEU A 85 5.77 13.75 18.09
C LEU A 85 7.19 13.51 18.64
N HIS A 86 8.00 12.75 17.91
CA HIS A 86 9.36 12.46 18.36
C HIS A 86 10.30 13.67 18.30
N ALA A 87 10.15 14.56 17.31
CA ALA A 87 10.94 15.78 17.25
C ALA A 87 10.58 16.78 18.37
N SER A 88 9.30 16.85 18.73
CA SER A 88 8.82 17.64 19.88
C SER A 88 9.43 17.15 21.19
N ASN A 89 9.44 15.83 21.39
CA ASN A 89 9.97 15.20 22.60
C ASN A 89 11.49 15.37 22.72
N GLN A 90 12.22 15.45 21.59
CA GLN A 90 13.66 15.70 21.58
C GLN A 90 14.03 17.15 21.89
N SER A 91 13.12 18.11 21.63
CA SER A 91 13.30 19.52 22.00
C SER A 91 12.94 19.82 23.45
N THR A 92 12.22 18.91 24.13
CA THR A 92 11.70 19.09 25.49
C THR A 92 12.42 18.10 26.42
N ALA A 93 13.74 18.24 26.52
CA ALA A 93 14.52 17.54 27.53
C ALA A 93 14.35 18.23 28.89
N ASP A 94 13.13 18.15 29.45
CA ASP A 94 12.79 18.32 30.86
C ASP A 94 11.26 18.33 30.99
N PHE A 95 10.66 17.18 31.31
CA PHE A 95 9.94 17.02 32.57
C PHE A 95 9.43 15.59 32.73
N ILE A 96 9.53 15.17 33.98
CA ILE A 96 9.21 13.87 34.54
C ILE A 96 7.73 13.52 34.32
N HIS A 97 7.50 12.27 33.87
CA HIS A 97 6.25 11.52 34.06
C HIS A 97 4.99 12.06 33.35
N ASP A 98 4.80 11.69 32.08
CA ASP A 98 3.45 11.55 31.50
C ASP A 98 3.40 10.38 30.52
N ASN A 99 3.11 9.19 31.07
CA ASN A 99 2.99 7.92 30.36
C ASN A 99 1.63 7.76 29.62
N ILE A 100 0.87 8.83 29.37
CA ILE A 100 -0.50 8.71 28.85
C ILE A 100 -0.75 9.53 27.57
N GLN A 101 0.13 10.47 27.18
CA GLN A 101 -0.16 11.42 26.07
C GLN A 101 0.80 11.37 24.87
N ASN A 102 1.49 10.26 24.64
CA ASN A 102 2.51 10.12 23.59
C ASN A 102 2.13 9.19 22.41
N GLN A 103 0.84 9.02 22.12
CA GLN A 103 0.38 8.21 20.98
C GLN A 103 -0.13 9.11 19.85
N PRO A 104 0.19 8.81 18.58
CA PRO A 104 -0.36 9.56 17.46
C PRO A 104 -1.88 9.40 17.42
N THR A 105 -2.58 10.52 17.24
CA THR A 105 -4.03 10.60 17.08
C THR A 105 -4.50 9.70 15.95
N THR A 106 -3.70 9.61 14.90
CA THR A 106 -3.92 8.76 13.71
C THR A 106 -3.81 7.26 13.97
N ARG A 107 -3.33 6.81 15.14
CA ARG A 107 -3.35 5.38 15.53
C ARG A 107 -4.77 4.83 15.62
N SER A 108 -5.71 5.67 16.03
CA SER A 108 -7.13 5.34 16.06
C SER A 108 -7.78 5.82 14.77
N VAL A 109 -8.21 4.89 13.92
CA VAL A 109 -8.86 5.19 12.63
C VAL A 109 -10.07 6.11 12.85
N THR A 110 -10.85 5.90 13.91
CA THR A 110 -12.02 6.73 14.23
C THR A 110 -11.61 8.16 14.60
N ARG A 111 -10.53 8.34 15.37
CA ARG A 111 -10.00 9.68 15.68
C ARG A 111 -9.41 10.35 14.44
N ALA A 112 -8.69 9.61 13.59
CA ALA A 112 -8.17 10.10 12.32
C ALA A 112 -9.31 10.59 11.40
N SER A 113 -10.35 9.78 11.24
CA SER A 113 -11.53 10.13 10.45
C SER A 113 -12.27 11.33 11.03
N SER A 114 -12.50 11.36 12.34
CA SER A 114 -13.14 12.50 13.02
C SER A 114 -12.35 13.79 12.84
N PHE A 115 -11.02 13.72 12.95
CA PHE A 115 -10.13 14.85 12.71
C PHE A 115 -10.22 15.35 11.26
N LEU A 116 -10.16 14.45 10.28
CA LEU A 116 -10.27 14.82 8.85
C LEU A 116 -11.63 15.43 8.51
N TYR A 117 -12.70 14.85 9.04
CA TYR A 117 -14.04 15.35 8.86
C TYR A 117 -14.21 16.76 9.46
N ARG A 118 -13.66 17.01 10.66
CA ARG A 118 -13.68 18.34 11.28
C ARG A 118 -12.85 19.38 10.50
N MET A 119 -11.81 18.96 9.81
CA MET A 119 -10.93 19.87 9.08
C MET A 119 -11.52 20.34 7.74
N GLY A 120 -12.30 19.51 7.05
CA GLY A 120 -12.86 19.88 5.74
C GLY A 120 -13.90 18.92 5.18
N GLY A 121 -14.55 18.14 6.03
CA GLY A 121 -15.62 17.20 5.66
C GLY A 121 -15.16 16.03 4.80
N LEU A 122 -16.12 15.43 4.07
CA LEU A 122 -15.89 14.25 3.23
C LEU A 122 -14.89 14.48 2.09
N ARG A 123 -14.78 15.71 1.58
CA ARG A 123 -13.86 16.05 0.49
C ARG A 123 -12.40 15.80 0.89
N MET A 124 -12.05 15.95 2.17
CA MET A 124 -10.68 15.74 2.66
C MET A 124 -10.20 14.30 2.47
N PHE A 125 -11.11 13.32 2.54
CA PHE A 125 -10.79 11.91 2.34
C PHE A 125 -10.37 11.64 0.88
N LEU A 126 -10.95 12.36 -0.08
CA LEU A 126 -10.78 12.13 -1.52
C LEU A 126 -9.70 13.01 -2.17
N LYS A 127 -9.03 13.91 -1.41
CA LYS A 127 -8.10 14.91 -1.99
C LYS A 127 -6.93 14.32 -2.78
N GLY A 128 -6.41 13.18 -2.34
CA GLY A 128 -5.33 12.46 -3.04
C GLY A 128 -5.82 11.46 -4.07
N LEU A 129 -7.14 11.20 -4.16
CA LEU A 129 -7.66 10.06 -4.92
C LEU A 129 -7.45 10.25 -6.42
N GLN A 130 -7.70 11.45 -6.95
CA GLN A 130 -7.51 11.73 -8.38
C GLN A 130 -6.04 11.57 -8.80
N THR A 131 -5.12 12.17 -8.05
CA THR A 131 -3.68 12.06 -8.32
C THR A 131 -3.19 10.62 -8.17
N GLY A 132 -3.72 9.89 -7.19
CA GLY A 132 -3.43 8.46 -7.00
C GLY A 132 -3.94 7.59 -8.14
N LEU A 133 -5.14 7.85 -8.65
CA LEU A 133 -5.68 7.13 -9.81
C LEU A 133 -4.81 7.36 -11.06
N VAL A 134 -4.39 8.61 -11.30
CA VAL A 134 -3.49 8.95 -12.41
C VAL A 134 -2.13 8.27 -12.25
N TYR A 135 -1.57 8.28 -11.03
CA TYR A 135 -0.33 7.56 -10.73
C TYR A 135 -0.46 6.07 -11.06
N ARG A 136 -1.50 5.40 -10.55
CA ARG A 136 -1.74 3.97 -10.77
C ARG A 136 -1.94 3.62 -12.25
N ALA A 137 -2.79 4.37 -12.95
CA ALA A 137 -3.03 4.17 -14.37
C ALA A 137 -1.75 4.36 -15.21
N THR A 138 -0.96 5.40 -14.90
CA THR A 138 0.30 5.67 -15.61
C THR A 138 1.35 4.60 -15.28
N HIS A 139 1.42 4.14 -14.03
CA HIS A 139 2.34 3.10 -13.60
C HIS A 139 2.02 1.77 -14.28
N PHE A 140 0.75 1.38 -14.32
CA PHE A 140 0.29 0.18 -15.02
C PHE A 140 0.58 0.25 -16.52
N ALA A 141 0.23 1.37 -17.18
CA ALA A 141 0.48 1.57 -18.60
C ALA A 141 1.98 1.52 -18.94
N LEU A 142 2.81 2.19 -18.14
CA LEU A 142 4.26 2.20 -18.35
C LEU A 142 4.87 0.82 -18.11
N THR A 143 4.47 0.12 -17.05
CA THR A 143 4.95 -1.23 -16.74
C THR A 143 4.59 -2.20 -17.86
N SER A 144 3.33 -2.16 -18.33
CA SER A 144 2.86 -2.99 -19.44
C SER A 144 3.63 -2.70 -20.73
N LEU A 145 3.88 -1.43 -21.04
CA LEU A 145 4.66 -1.03 -22.20
C LEU A 145 6.12 -1.51 -22.11
N LEU A 146 6.74 -1.40 -20.94
CA LEU A 146 8.11 -1.88 -20.71
C LEU A 146 8.22 -3.40 -20.85
N GLN A 147 7.25 -4.15 -20.30
CA GLN A 147 7.18 -5.61 -20.45
C GLN A 147 6.99 -6.01 -21.91
N MET A 148 6.11 -5.33 -22.64
CA MET A 148 5.85 -5.63 -24.05
C MET A 148 7.03 -5.28 -24.96
N ALA A 149 7.69 -4.14 -24.73
CA ALA A 149 8.70 -3.61 -25.64
C ALA A 149 10.14 -4.07 -25.33
N LEU A 150 10.54 -4.08 -24.05
CA LEU A 150 11.95 -4.24 -23.64
C LEU A 150 12.21 -5.50 -22.81
N PHE A 151 11.26 -5.90 -21.98
CA PHE A 151 11.43 -6.99 -21.01
C PHE A 151 10.47 -8.14 -21.28
N ARG A 152 10.40 -8.57 -22.55
CA ARG A 152 9.51 -9.65 -23.00
C ARG A 152 9.88 -11.03 -22.44
N HIS A 153 11.12 -11.19 -21.96
CA HIS A 153 11.56 -12.41 -21.28
C HIS A 153 11.12 -12.42 -19.81
N ASP A 154 10.56 -13.53 -19.35
CA ASP A 154 10.02 -13.70 -18.00
C ASP A 154 11.02 -13.36 -16.89
N LEU A 155 12.30 -13.69 -17.10
CA LEU A 155 13.39 -13.39 -16.15
C LEU A 155 13.67 -11.89 -15.99
N LEU A 156 13.31 -11.07 -16.97
CA LEU A 156 13.50 -9.61 -16.95
C LEU A 156 12.21 -8.85 -16.61
N SER A 157 11.07 -9.55 -16.62
CA SER A 157 9.75 -9.00 -16.23
C SER A 157 9.76 -8.21 -14.91
N PRO A 158 10.43 -8.66 -13.81
CA PRO A 158 10.41 -7.90 -12.55
C PRO A 158 11.17 -6.56 -12.60
N ILE A 159 11.97 -6.30 -13.64
CA ILE A 159 12.70 -5.02 -13.78
C ILE A 159 11.77 -3.90 -14.25
N ALA A 160 10.74 -4.23 -15.06
CA ALA A 160 9.79 -3.27 -15.58
C ALA A 160 9.07 -2.44 -14.48
N PRO A 161 8.44 -3.04 -13.45
CA PRO A 161 7.76 -2.27 -12.39
C PRO A 161 8.74 -1.44 -11.56
N VAL A 162 10.00 -1.85 -11.42
CA VAL A 162 11.04 -1.08 -10.72
C VAL A 162 11.35 0.20 -11.48
N ILE A 163 11.59 0.08 -12.79
CA ILE A 163 11.86 1.25 -13.65
C ILE A 163 10.64 2.18 -13.67
N SER A 164 9.43 1.64 -13.81
CA SER A 164 8.20 2.44 -13.75
C SER A 164 8.10 3.25 -12.45
N THR A 165 8.40 2.63 -11.31
CA THR A 165 8.37 3.30 -10.00
C THR A 165 9.39 4.44 -9.92
N ILE A 166 10.58 4.27 -10.52
CA ILE A 166 11.64 5.30 -10.54
C ILE A 166 11.27 6.47 -11.46
N VAL A 167 10.74 6.17 -12.64
CA VAL A 167 10.34 7.19 -13.62
C VAL A 167 9.16 8.01 -13.06
N LEU A 168 8.20 7.35 -12.40
CA LEU A 168 7.04 7.99 -11.78
C LEU A 168 7.28 8.48 -10.34
N ALA A 169 8.51 8.50 -9.84
CA ALA A 169 8.80 8.91 -8.46
C ALA A 169 8.31 10.34 -8.15
N GLU A 170 8.41 11.27 -9.12
CA GLU A 170 7.87 12.64 -8.96
C GLU A 170 6.34 12.66 -8.93
N LEU A 171 5.69 11.76 -9.67
CA LEU A 171 4.23 11.62 -9.67
C LEU A 171 3.72 11.01 -8.36
N HIS A 172 4.44 10.01 -7.82
CA HIS A 172 4.16 9.47 -6.49
C HIS A 172 4.35 10.53 -5.40
N MET A 173 5.42 11.33 -5.48
CA MET A 173 5.61 12.50 -4.60
C MET A 173 4.43 13.49 -4.70
N ALA A 174 3.96 13.79 -5.92
CA ALA A 174 2.81 14.68 -6.12
C ALA A 174 1.53 14.11 -5.51
N TRP A 175 1.34 12.79 -5.58
CA TRP A 175 0.25 12.09 -4.91
C TRP A 175 0.35 12.23 -3.38
N THR A 176 1.53 11.96 -2.81
CA THR A 176 1.80 12.17 -1.38
C THR A 176 1.52 13.62 -0.96
N HIS A 177 1.96 14.61 -1.76
CA HIS A 177 1.70 16.05 -1.50
C HIS A 177 0.21 16.37 -1.57
N ALA A 178 -0.52 15.86 -2.56
CA ALA A 178 -1.97 16.03 -2.67
C ALA A 178 -2.71 15.50 -1.43
N THR A 179 -2.24 14.37 -0.90
CA THR A 179 -2.81 13.72 0.27
C THR A 179 -2.55 14.52 1.56
N ILE A 180 -1.39 15.18 1.70
CA ILE A 180 -0.99 15.85 2.96
C ILE A 180 -1.20 17.36 2.98
N SER A 181 -1.38 18.02 1.84
CA SER A 181 -1.55 19.48 1.78
C SER A 181 -2.97 19.90 2.16
N ALA A 182 -3.09 20.86 3.06
CA ALA A 182 -4.36 21.47 3.46
C ALA A 182 -4.93 22.33 2.32
N THR A 183 -4.08 23.01 1.56
CA THR A 183 -4.45 23.77 0.36
C THR A 183 -4.38 22.89 -0.89
N SER A 184 -5.32 23.06 -1.83
CA SER A 184 -5.44 22.25 -3.06
C SER A 184 -4.35 22.51 -4.11
N SER A 185 -3.45 23.47 -3.89
CA SER A 185 -2.67 24.07 -4.97
C SER A 185 -1.41 23.32 -5.38
N THR A 186 -0.92 22.36 -4.61
CA THR A 186 0.48 21.87 -4.74
C THR A 186 0.58 20.40 -5.09
N GLY A 187 -0.36 19.57 -4.65
CA GLY A 187 -0.55 18.24 -5.21
C GLY A 187 -1.25 18.21 -6.57
N SER A 188 -1.42 19.39 -7.20
CA SER A 188 -2.05 19.50 -8.51
C SER A 188 -1.11 18.99 -9.59
N LEU A 189 -1.57 17.99 -10.35
CA LEU A 189 -0.86 17.44 -11.50
C LEU A 189 -0.43 18.51 -12.51
N LEU A 190 -1.21 19.59 -12.63
CA LEU A 190 -0.93 20.72 -13.54
C LEU A 190 0.32 21.52 -13.16
N LYS A 191 0.79 21.43 -11.92
CA LYS A 191 1.99 22.13 -11.43
C LYS A 191 3.20 21.22 -11.30
N LEU A 192 3.07 19.95 -11.66
CA LEU A 192 4.17 19.00 -11.63
C LEU A 192 5.20 19.41 -12.69
N ARG A 193 6.28 20.05 -12.25
CA ARG A 193 7.42 20.41 -13.10
C ARG A 193 8.61 19.53 -12.74
N HIS A 194 9.16 18.88 -13.75
CA HIS A 194 10.33 18.02 -13.57
C HIS A 194 11.48 18.79 -12.90
N ASN A 195 12.00 18.24 -11.80
CA ASN A 195 13.10 18.82 -11.06
C ASN A 195 14.17 17.76 -10.84
N HIS A 196 15.15 17.74 -11.73
CA HIS A 196 16.26 16.79 -11.72
C HIS A 196 16.98 16.69 -10.35
N LYS A 197 17.06 17.78 -9.58
CA LYS A 197 17.68 17.75 -8.23
C LYS A 197 16.81 17.01 -7.21
N ALA A 198 15.49 17.14 -7.30
CA ALA A 198 14.54 16.42 -6.46
C ALA A 198 14.44 14.95 -6.89
N TRP A 199 14.29 14.70 -8.20
CA TRP A 199 14.25 13.36 -8.77
C TRP A 199 15.48 12.53 -8.38
N ARG A 200 16.70 13.09 -8.49
CA ARG A 200 17.93 12.39 -8.10
C ARG A 200 17.97 12.01 -6.61
N LYS A 201 17.30 12.77 -5.73
CA LYS A 201 17.21 12.46 -4.30
C LYS A 201 16.11 11.43 -4.01
N LEU A 202 15.05 11.38 -4.82
CA LEU A 202 13.99 10.38 -4.75
C LEU A 202 14.39 9.04 -5.36
N LEU A 203 15.40 9.04 -6.24
CA LEU A 203 15.87 7.86 -6.95
C LEU A 203 16.16 6.69 -6.02
N THR A 204 16.99 6.91 -4.99
CA THR A 204 17.38 5.85 -4.04
C THR A 204 16.19 5.26 -3.30
N PRO A 205 15.36 6.03 -2.57
CA PRO A 205 14.22 5.44 -1.86
C PRO A 205 13.18 4.82 -2.79
N SER A 206 12.98 5.40 -3.98
CA SER A 206 12.04 4.84 -4.98
C SER A 206 12.55 3.52 -5.57
N LEU A 207 13.86 3.41 -5.82
CA LEU A 207 14.51 2.16 -6.24
C LEU A 207 14.38 1.08 -5.17
N VAL A 208 14.67 1.40 -3.90
CA VAL A 208 14.55 0.42 -2.80
C VAL A 208 13.10 -0.07 -2.67
N CYS A 209 12.15 0.86 -2.67
CA CYS A 209 10.73 0.53 -2.52
C CYS A 209 10.20 -0.23 -3.75
N GLY A 210 10.53 0.21 -4.97
CA GLY A 210 10.16 -0.46 -6.21
C GLY A 210 10.75 -1.86 -6.32
N ALA A 211 12.03 -2.04 -6.01
CA ALA A 211 12.68 -3.35 -6.00
C ALA A 211 12.05 -4.29 -4.95
N ALA A 212 11.79 -3.80 -3.74
CA ALA A 212 11.14 -4.59 -2.70
C ALA A 212 9.74 -5.06 -3.11
N ARG A 213 8.95 -4.20 -3.78
CA ARG A 213 7.64 -4.56 -4.33
C ARG A 213 7.75 -5.59 -5.47
N ALA A 214 8.65 -5.36 -6.42
CA ALA A 214 8.86 -6.29 -7.53
C ALA A 214 9.28 -7.70 -7.07
N VAL A 215 10.09 -7.80 -6.01
CA VAL A 215 10.45 -9.10 -5.44
C VAL A 215 9.22 -9.80 -4.86
N ILE A 216 8.34 -9.08 -4.17
CA ILE A 216 7.10 -9.64 -3.62
C ILE A 216 6.15 -10.10 -4.72
N ASP A 217 6.00 -9.30 -5.77
CA ASP A 217 5.08 -9.61 -6.87
C ASP A 217 5.57 -10.81 -7.69
N TYR A 218 6.90 -11.00 -7.83
CA TYR A 218 7.49 -12.10 -8.58
C TYR A 218 7.70 -13.39 -7.77
N LEU A 219 7.66 -13.32 -6.43
CA LEU A 219 7.95 -14.47 -5.57
C LEU A 219 6.98 -15.65 -5.78
N PRO A 220 5.66 -15.45 -5.93
CA PRO A 220 4.73 -16.54 -6.21
C PRO A 220 5.01 -17.24 -7.54
N ASP A 221 5.25 -16.49 -8.62
CA ASP A 221 5.54 -17.04 -9.95
C ASP A 221 6.87 -17.81 -9.98
N ALA A 222 7.89 -17.27 -9.31
CA ALA A 222 9.18 -17.93 -9.17
C ALA A 222 9.07 -19.23 -8.36
N ALA A 223 8.26 -19.22 -7.30
CA ALA A 223 7.95 -20.41 -6.53
C ALA A 223 7.20 -21.41 -7.42
N ASP A 224 6.12 -21.03 -8.09
CA ASP A 224 5.34 -21.93 -8.95
C ASP A 224 6.20 -22.58 -10.04
N SER A 225 7.04 -21.80 -10.72
CA SER A 225 7.98 -22.33 -11.71
C SER A 225 8.97 -23.34 -11.10
N SER A 226 9.54 -23.02 -9.94
CA SER A 226 10.47 -23.91 -9.24
C SER A 226 9.77 -25.20 -8.79
N PHE A 227 8.58 -25.09 -8.20
CA PHE A 227 7.80 -26.21 -7.72
C PHE A 227 7.32 -27.11 -8.88
N ASN A 228 6.88 -26.54 -10.00
CA ASN A 228 6.59 -27.30 -11.22
C ASN A 228 7.82 -28.07 -11.71
N LEU A 229 9.01 -27.46 -11.73
CA LEU A 229 10.23 -28.14 -12.16
C LEU A 229 10.62 -29.31 -11.24
N PHE A 230 10.51 -29.14 -9.92
CA PHE A 230 10.90 -30.16 -8.95
C PHE A 230 9.89 -31.30 -8.81
N PHE A 231 8.58 -31.03 -8.95
CA PHE A 231 7.53 -32.01 -8.61
C PHE A 231 6.71 -32.50 -9.82
N LYS A 232 6.50 -31.68 -10.86
CA LYS A 232 5.71 -32.08 -12.04
C LYS A 232 6.44 -33.09 -12.93
N SER A 233 7.77 -33.17 -12.87
CA SER A 233 8.51 -34.24 -13.54
C SER A 233 8.36 -35.62 -12.85
N ALA A 234 7.80 -35.65 -11.63
CA ALA A 234 7.68 -36.87 -10.82
C ALA A 234 6.26 -37.47 -10.75
N SER A 235 5.21 -36.75 -11.17
CA SER A 235 3.82 -37.23 -11.02
C SER A 235 2.92 -36.83 -12.18
N THR A 236 2.42 -37.83 -12.92
CA THR A 236 1.42 -37.75 -14.01
C THR A 236 -0.03 -37.70 -13.51
N HIS A 237 -0.28 -37.58 -12.21
CA HIS A 237 -1.62 -37.54 -11.63
C HIS A 237 -1.97 -36.13 -11.14
N ASP A 238 -3.26 -35.78 -11.26
CA ASP A 238 -3.84 -34.52 -10.78
C ASP A 238 -3.32 -34.16 -9.37
N PRO A 239 -2.89 -32.90 -9.16
CA PRO A 239 -2.39 -32.48 -7.85
C PRO A 239 -3.49 -32.62 -6.81
N SER A 240 -3.20 -33.31 -5.70
CA SER A 240 -4.17 -33.47 -4.61
C SER A 240 -4.53 -32.11 -4.00
N GLU A 241 -5.76 -31.94 -3.51
CA GLU A 241 -6.21 -30.67 -2.90
C GLU A 241 -5.31 -30.23 -1.72
N HIS A 242 -4.76 -31.21 -0.99
CA HIS A 242 -3.79 -30.98 0.08
C HIS A 242 -2.44 -30.41 -0.42
N TYR A 243 -2.06 -30.73 -1.67
CA TYR A 243 -0.83 -30.26 -2.29
C TYR A 243 -0.94 -28.78 -2.68
N ILE A 244 -2.07 -28.36 -3.26
CA ILE A 244 -2.34 -26.96 -3.61
C ILE A 244 -2.35 -26.09 -2.36
N ALA A 245 -3.05 -26.55 -1.31
CA ALA A 245 -3.12 -25.83 -0.03
C ALA A 245 -1.74 -25.67 0.63
N TYR A 246 -0.88 -26.70 0.56
CA TYR A 246 0.47 -26.62 1.11
C TYR A 246 1.34 -25.60 0.34
N PHE A 247 1.30 -25.64 -1.00
CA PHE A 247 2.04 -24.71 -1.84
C PHE A 247 1.62 -23.25 -1.59
N GLU A 248 0.31 -22.99 -1.55
CA GLU A 248 -0.23 -21.65 -1.28
C GLU A 248 0.22 -21.14 0.10
N VAL A 249 0.07 -21.94 1.15
CA VAL A 249 0.54 -21.57 2.49
C VAL A 249 2.06 -21.36 2.53
N SER A 250 2.83 -22.19 1.81
CA SER A 250 4.30 -22.13 1.78
C SER A 250 4.85 -20.89 1.10
N THR A 251 4.13 -20.34 0.11
CA THR A 251 4.52 -19.11 -0.61
C THR A 251 3.99 -17.86 0.08
N MET A 252 2.84 -17.95 0.75
CA MET A 252 2.24 -16.83 1.47
C MET A 252 3.10 -16.36 2.65
N LEU A 253 3.58 -17.26 3.49
CA LEU A 253 4.30 -16.88 4.72
C LEU A 253 5.61 -16.10 4.44
N PRO A 254 6.50 -16.53 3.53
CA PRO A 254 7.67 -15.77 3.14
C PRO A 254 7.32 -14.40 2.54
N THR A 255 6.30 -14.35 1.69
CA THR A 255 5.85 -13.10 1.06
C THR A 255 5.34 -12.11 2.11
N LEU A 256 4.62 -12.60 3.13
CA LEU A 256 4.16 -11.78 4.25
C LEU A 256 5.34 -11.23 5.06
N ILE A 257 6.30 -12.09 5.41
CA ILE A 257 7.50 -11.68 6.14
C ILE A 257 8.25 -10.62 5.35
N LEU A 258 8.42 -10.80 4.04
CA LEU A 258 9.12 -9.86 3.17
C LEU A 258 8.36 -8.53 3.07
N ARG A 259 7.04 -8.56 2.95
CA ARG A 259 6.21 -7.33 2.92
C ARG A 259 6.44 -6.51 4.17
N MET A 260 6.37 -7.18 5.31
CA MET A 260 6.43 -6.49 6.57
C MET A 260 7.84 -6.06 6.93
N THR A 261 8.87 -6.82 6.61
CA THR A 261 10.25 -6.49 7.01
C THR A 261 10.99 -5.60 6.00
N VAL A 262 10.59 -5.63 4.72
CA VAL A 262 11.33 -4.96 3.63
C VAL A 262 10.48 -3.90 2.95
N VAL A 263 9.28 -4.24 2.46
CA VAL A 263 8.43 -3.26 1.73
C VAL A 263 7.91 -2.17 2.65
N LEU A 264 7.45 -2.54 3.85
CA LEU A 264 6.85 -1.59 4.79
C LEU A 264 7.85 -0.52 5.27
N PRO A 265 9.09 -0.84 5.69
CA PRO A 265 10.06 0.19 6.01
C PRO A 265 10.50 1.00 4.79
N ALA A 266 10.60 0.37 3.61
CA ALA A 266 10.95 1.08 2.38
C ALA A 266 9.89 2.13 1.99
N SER A 267 8.59 1.81 2.15
CA SER A 267 7.51 2.76 1.90
C SER A 267 7.49 3.92 2.90
N ILE A 268 7.74 3.64 4.19
CA ILE A 268 7.90 4.70 5.22
C ILE A 268 9.01 5.66 4.81
N ALA A 269 10.18 5.14 4.44
CA ALA A 269 11.31 5.97 4.08
C ALA A 269 11.04 6.80 2.81
N LEU A 270 10.38 6.23 1.80
CA LEU A 270 9.96 6.94 0.60
C LEU A 270 9.02 8.11 0.93
N ILE A 271 7.96 7.85 1.70
CA ILE A 271 6.98 8.87 2.13
C ILE A 271 7.66 10.00 2.91
N LEU A 272 8.60 9.68 3.81
CA LEU A 272 9.34 10.69 4.56
C LEU A 272 10.19 11.59 3.66
N VAL A 273 10.88 11.00 2.68
CA VAL A 273 11.69 11.77 1.72
C VAL A 273 10.77 12.63 0.85
N GLU A 274 9.64 12.11 0.37
CA GLU A 274 8.67 12.87 -0.43
C GLU A 274 8.08 14.04 0.36
N ALA A 275 7.64 13.79 1.60
CA ALA A 275 7.08 14.82 2.46
C ALA A 275 8.10 15.92 2.81
N SER A 276 9.40 15.63 2.77
CA SER A 276 10.46 16.62 2.98
C SER A 276 10.58 17.65 1.85
N PHE A 277 10.11 17.32 0.65
CA PHE A 277 10.07 18.22 -0.50
C PHE A 277 8.84 19.12 -0.53
N LEU A 278 7.94 18.99 0.44
CA LEU A 278 6.78 19.85 0.53
C LEU A 278 7.22 21.32 0.76
N PRO A 279 6.72 22.30 -0.02
CA PRO A 279 7.09 23.70 0.13
C PRO A 279 6.81 24.25 1.54
N GLU A 280 7.68 25.13 2.03
CA GLU A 280 7.55 25.70 3.39
C GLU A 280 6.34 26.64 3.54
N THR A 281 5.84 27.17 2.42
CA THR A 281 4.64 28.03 2.37
C THR A 281 3.35 27.24 2.59
N GLU A 282 3.43 25.91 2.63
CA GLU A 282 2.27 25.06 2.70
C GLU A 282 1.96 24.48 4.05
N THR A 283 0.66 24.34 4.21
CA THR A 283 0.02 23.93 5.42
C THR A 283 -0.32 22.45 5.33
N THR A 284 0.23 21.59 6.20
CA THR A 284 -0.11 20.16 6.18
C THR A 284 -1.34 19.83 7.02
N ILE A 285 -2.10 18.81 6.61
CA ILE A 285 -3.29 18.30 7.33
C ILE A 285 -2.89 17.33 8.46
N VAL A 286 -1.60 17.18 8.77
CA VAL A 286 -1.15 16.25 9.81
C VAL A 286 -1.46 16.85 11.20
N PRO A 287 -2.12 16.10 12.11
CA PRO A 287 -2.39 16.57 13.47
C PRO A 287 -1.13 17.11 14.17
N SER A 288 -1.32 18.12 14.99
CA SER A 288 -0.24 18.74 15.76
C SER A 288 -0.72 18.98 17.18
N THR A 289 0.00 18.45 18.16
CA THR A 289 -0.33 18.53 19.59
C THR A 289 -0.05 19.91 20.19
N GLN A 290 0.72 20.75 19.49
CA GLN A 290 1.11 22.09 19.92
C GLN A 290 0.82 23.02 18.73
N GLY A 291 0.04 24.09 18.89
CA GLY A 291 -0.48 24.95 17.82
C GLY A 291 0.51 25.56 16.81
N ARG A 292 1.80 25.20 16.85
CA ARG A 292 2.78 25.41 15.79
C ARG A 292 2.76 24.27 14.79
N ARG A 293 2.22 24.54 13.60
CA ARG A 293 2.37 23.68 12.42
C ARG A 293 3.85 23.54 12.06
N ALA A 294 4.50 22.48 12.56
CA ALA A 294 5.94 22.27 12.39
C ALA A 294 6.32 21.99 10.92
N ARG A 295 7.46 22.56 10.50
CA ARG A 295 8.01 22.45 9.14
C ARG A 295 8.39 21.00 8.82
N MET A 296 7.75 20.38 7.83
CA MET A 296 8.01 18.98 7.50
C MET A 296 9.42 18.75 6.95
N SER A 297 9.91 19.70 6.15
CA SER A 297 11.29 19.72 5.64
C SER A 297 12.31 19.66 6.78
N ALA A 298 12.17 20.51 7.80
CA ALA A 298 13.10 20.59 8.93
C ALA A 298 13.18 19.31 9.77
N LEU A 299 12.07 18.55 9.86
CA LEU A 299 11.99 17.33 10.66
C LEU A 299 12.75 16.17 10.01
N VAL A 300 12.77 16.10 8.68
CA VAL A 300 13.34 14.97 7.95
C VAL A 300 14.74 15.31 7.40
N TRP A 301 15.06 16.58 7.16
CA TRP A 301 16.30 17.02 6.48
C TRP A 301 17.60 16.51 7.10
N GLY A 302 17.69 16.46 8.44
CA GLY A 302 18.86 15.95 9.15
C GLY A 302 19.13 14.45 8.91
N LYS A 303 18.08 13.67 8.59
CA LYS A 303 18.19 12.24 8.27
C LYS A 303 18.37 11.96 6.77
N ILE A 304 17.97 12.87 5.88
CA ILE A 304 18.04 12.68 4.42
C ILE A 304 19.48 12.55 3.91
N SER A 305 20.44 13.18 4.58
CA SER A 305 21.86 13.01 4.23
C SER A 305 22.31 11.54 4.30
N LYS A 306 21.74 10.75 5.23
CA LYS A 306 22.01 9.31 5.36
C LYS A 306 21.35 8.48 4.26
N VAL A 307 20.26 8.93 3.63
CA VAL A 307 19.65 8.23 2.47
C VAL A 307 20.66 8.07 1.33
N ARG A 308 21.56 9.04 1.16
CA ARG A 308 22.60 9.01 0.12
C ARG A 308 23.63 7.89 0.34
N SER A 309 23.75 7.34 1.55
CA SER A 309 24.71 6.26 1.83
C SER A 309 24.22 4.87 1.37
N GLY A 310 23.10 4.79 0.64
CA GLY A 310 22.59 3.55 0.05
C GLY A 310 21.43 2.91 0.81
N PHE A 311 21.16 1.63 0.53
CA PHE A 311 20.01 0.88 1.06
C PHE A 311 19.92 0.91 2.59
N ALA A 312 21.03 0.66 3.30
CA ALA A 312 21.06 0.72 4.76
C ALA A 312 20.70 2.12 5.30
N GLY A 313 21.06 3.17 4.55
CA GLY A 313 20.69 4.54 4.85
C GLY A 313 19.18 4.77 4.82
N VAL A 314 18.46 4.14 3.88
CA VAL A 314 16.99 4.22 3.74
C VAL A 314 16.29 3.61 4.95
N TYR A 315 16.67 2.40 5.35
CA TYR A 315 16.10 1.74 6.54
C TYR A 315 16.44 2.48 7.84
N GLY A 316 17.58 3.18 7.88
CA GLY A 316 17.97 4.03 9.01
C GLY A 316 17.04 5.23 9.26
N LEU A 317 16.14 5.59 8.34
CA LEU A 317 15.14 6.63 8.57
C LEU A 317 14.00 6.13 9.46
N VAL A 318 13.69 4.84 9.35
CA VAL A 318 12.49 4.21 9.90
C VAL A 318 12.67 3.98 11.39
N ARG A 319 11.75 4.53 12.18
CA ARG A 319 11.69 4.26 13.61
C ARG A 319 10.91 2.98 13.88
N ARG A 320 11.36 2.21 14.87
CA ARG A 320 10.67 0.98 15.33
C ARG A 320 9.23 1.25 15.78
N SER A 321 8.97 2.37 16.45
CA SER A 321 7.60 2.73 16.91
C SER A 321 6.66 2.96 15.73
N THR A 322 7.05 3.79 14.76
CA THR A 322 6.28 4.05 13.53
C THR A 322 6.03 2.77 12.76
N PHE A 323 7.02 1.89 12.67
CA PHE A 323 6.91 0.59 12.03
C PHE A 323 5.80 -0.28 12.66
N PHE A 324 5.80 -0.46 13.99
CA PHE A 324 4.77 -1.26 14.66
C PHE A 324 3.38 -0.64 14.57
N TRP A 325 3.27 0.69 14.62
CA TRP A 325 1.97 1.35 14.44
C TRP A 325 1.42 1.17 13.03
N LEU A 326 2.29 1.20 12.02
CA LEU A 326 1.87 0.96 10.64
C LEU A 326 1.47 -0.51 10.42
N TRP A 327 2.18 -1.46 11.04
CA TRP A 327 1.76 -2.86 11.09
C TRP A 327 0.35 -2.99 11.68
N GLU A 328 0.09 -2.36 12.82
CA GLU A 328 -1.23 -2.36 13.48
C GLU A 328 -2.32 -1.79 12.54
N LEU A 329 -1.99 -0.74 11.77
CA LEU A 329 -2.92 -0.16 10.79
C LEU A 329 -3.23 -1.12 9.63
N HIS A 330 -2.23 -1.82 9.08
CA HIS A 330 -2.44 -2.82 8.04
C HIS A 330 -3.27 -4.02 8.53
N ALA A 331 -3.07 -4.43 9.79
CA ALA A 331 -3.91 -5.46 10.41
C ALA A 331 -5.38 -4.98 10.51
N LYS A 332 -5.62 -3.74 10.93
CA LYS A 332 -6.98 -3.15 10.98
C LYS A 332 -7.63 -3.06 9.60
N ARG A 333 -6.85 -2.68 8.57
CA ARG A 333 -7.32 -2.67 7.17
C ARG A 333 -7.78 -4.04 6.73
N CYS A 334 -6.95 -5.05 6.94
CA CYS A 334 -7.26 -6.43 6.59
C CYS A 334 -8.56 -6.90 7.28
N LEU A 335 -8.69 -6.66 8.59
CA LEU A 335 -9.93 -6.97 9.32
C LEU A 335 -11.17 -6.28 8.73
N LEU A 336 -11.04 -5.02 8.32
CA LEU A 336 -12.18 -4.27 7.75
C LEU A 336 -12.59 -4.82 6.37
N GLN A 337 -11.63 -5.12 5.50
CA GLN A 337 -11.90 -5.74 4.19
C GLN A 337 -12.54 -7.11 4.37
N SER A 338 -12.01 -7.93 5.28
CA SER A 338 -12.59 -9.22 5.65
C SER A 338 -14.04 -9.12 6.13
N VAL A 339 -14.41 -8.08 6.87
CA VAL A 339 -15.80 -7.85 7.30
C VAL A 339 -16.70 -7.49 6.11
N VAL A 340 -16.22 -6.65 5.19
CA VAL A 340 -16.97 -6.29 3.97
C VAL A 340 -17.22 -7.52 3.11
N ASP A 341 -16.19 -8.33 2.90
CA ASP A 341 -16.27 -9.57 2.12
C ASP A 341 -17.30 -10.53 2.71
N ILE A 342 -17.33 -10.68 4.04
CA ILE A 342 -18.32 -11.51 4.74
C ILE A 342 -19.73 -10.96 4.51
N ILE A 343 -19.93 -9.66 4.65
CA ILE A 343 -21.26 -9.04 4.46
C ILE A 343 -21.76 -9.27 3.03
N ILE A 344 -20.89 -9.13 2.04
CA ILE A 344 -21.25 -9.31 0.62
C ILE A 344 -21.57 -10.77 0.34
N MET A 345 -20.76 -11.71 0.86
CA MET A 345 -21.05 -13.15 0.77
C MET A 345 -22.38 -13.52 1.43
N TRP A 346 -22.75 -12.86 2.53
CA TRP A 346 -24.07 -13.01 3.15
C TRP A 346 -25.20 -12.47 2.26
N LEU A 347 -25.02 -11.29 1.65
CA LEU A 347 -26.01 -10.65 0.78
C LEU A 347 -26.26 -11.42 -0.52
N GLU A 348 -25.27 -12.14 -1.02
CA GLU A 348 -25.38 -13.01 -2.20
C GLU A 348 -26.12 -14.32 -1.94
N GLY A 349 -26.68 -14.52 -0.73
CA GLY A 349 -27.46 -15.70 -0.35
C GLY A 349 -26.73 -16.68 0.57
N GLY A 350 -25.84 -16.17 1.44
CA GLY A 350 -24.89 -16.98 2.20
C GLY A 350 -25.49 -18.15 3.00
N PHE A 351 -24.99 -19.35 2.66
CA PHE A 351 -25.09 -20.66 3.35
C PHE A 351 -26.32 -21.54 3.07
N GLU A 352 -26.65 -21.79 1.80
CA GLU A 352 -27.31 -23.06 1.42
C GLU A 352 -26.31 -24.23 1.34
#